data_AF-A0A0B5I8A1-F1
#
_entry.id   AF-A0A0B5I8A1-F1
#
_cell.length_a   1.000
_cell.length_b   1.000
_cell.length_c   1.000
_cell.angle_alpha   90.00
_cell.angle_beta   90.00
_cell.angle_gamma   90.00
#
_symmetry.space_group_name_H-M   'P 1'
#
loop_
_entity.id
_entity.type
_entity.pdbx_description
1 polymer ?
#
loop_
_entity_poly.entity_id
_entity_poly.type
_entity_poly.pdbx_seq_one_letter_code
_entity_poly.pdbx_strand_id
1 'polypeptide(L)'
;MALAVRVPTELSARVPAEQRGPGRGRDDVRLLVSRGEAVSHHSFRELPVLLRAGDVLVVNTSTTLAAAVDGRLGPEPGGEPVVVHFSTRGDDGRWAVELRTPEPSGSTRPRGGGPAGAVVRLPGGGRLVLAGPLVPGSGRLWWARVSVDVPGLLGGYGRPIRYGYTERDQPLSAYRTVFARPSPDGSGSAEMPSAGRPFTARLVAELVDRGVRIAPLSLHTGVASAEAHEPPYPERFEVPAATAALVNAARAGGGRVIAVGTTVVRALESAAVGPAGRTGPGPAGSRPGGAPGASGAGSGGPGAGAGLGGPGEGTGAGSGGSVRAVGAGGPGEGTGAGSGGVVRAVRGWTDLVVTPARGVRVVDGLLTGLHEPEASHLLMLEAVAGRPALRSAYAAAVRGRYLWHEFGDVHLLLPEEGPHPPHC
;
A
#
# COMPACT_ATOMS: atom_id res chain seq x y z
N MET A 1 -16.95 -9.45 -6.80
CA MET A 1 -17.27 -10.20 -5.56
C MET A 1 -16.04 -10.30 -4.67
N ALA A 2 -16.17 -10.19 -3.35
CA ALA A 2 -15.07 -10.24 -2.38
C ALA A 2 -14.53 -11.66 -2.17
N LEU A 3 -13.34 -11.80 -1.55
CA LEU A 3 -12.88 -13.07 -0.99
C LEU A 3 -13.86 -13.45 0.13
N ALA A 4 -14.57 -14.58 0.00
CA ALA A 4 -15.58 -15.02 0.97
C ALA A 4 -14.94 -15.61 2.25
N VAL A 5 -13.99 -14.90 2.85
CA VAL A 5 -13.32 -15.29 4.09
C VAL A 5 -13.71 -14.25 5.13
N ARG A 6 -14.27 -14.66 6.27
CA ARG A 6 -14.53 -13.76 7.41
C ARG A 6 -13.35 -13.85 8.37
N VAL A 7 -12.80 -12.71 8.79
CA VAL A 7 -11.73 -12.66 9.78
C VAL A 7 -12.34 -12.49 11.17
N PRO A 8 -12.14 -13.44 12.10
CA PRO A 8 -12.59 -13.28 13.48
C PRO A 8 -11.83 -12.14 14.18
N THR A 9 -12.56 -11.30 14.94
CA THR A 9 -12.00 -10.10 15.62
C THR A 9 -10.90 -10.42 16.64
N GLU A 10 -10.87 -11.64 17.16
CA GLU A 10 -9.84 -12.14 18.05
C GLU A 10 -8.50 -12.39 17.35
N LEU A 11 -8.48 -12.42 16.02
CA LEU A 11 -7.26 -12.51 15.23
C LEU A 11 -6.63 -11.14 14.96
N SER A 12 -7.24 -10.04 15.39
CA SER A 12 -6.63 -8.72 15.28
C SER A 12 -5.45 -8.58 16.25
N ALA A 13 -4.28 -8.18 15.73
CA ALA A 13 -3.09 -7.96 16.53
C ALA A 13 -3.19 -6.68 17.38
N ARG A 14 -3.73 -6.80 18.61
CA ARG A 14 -4.03 -5.63 19.45
C ARG A 14 -2.83 -4.94 20.07
N VAL A 15 -1.69 -5.63 20.13
CA VAL A 15 -0.40 -5.13 20.61
C VAL A 15 0.75 -5.63 19.72
N PRO A 16 1.88 -4.90 19.66
CA PRO A 16 3.14 -5.35 19.05
C PRO A 16 3.59 -6.75 19.50
N ALA A 17 4.27 -7.49 18.62
CA ALA A 17 4.79 -8.83 18.91
C ALA A 17 5.66 -8.88 20.19
N GLU A 18 6.45 -7.84 20.41
CA GLU A 18 7.35 -7.65 21.55
C GLU A 18 6.62 -7.55 22.89
N GLN A 19 5.31 -7.25 22.86
CA GLN A 19 4.47 -7.12 24.05
C GLN A 19 3.59 -8.35 24.28
N ARG A 20 3.65 -9.37 23.42
CA ARG A 20 2.83 -10.60 23.53
C ARG A 20 3.45 -11.67 24.43
N GLY A 21 4.60 -11.41 25.02
CA GLY A 21 5.26 -12.31 25.95
C GLY A 21 6.72 -11.94 26.21
N PRO A 22 7.30 -12.40 27.33
CA PRO A 22 8.70 -12.14 27.67
C PRO A 22 9.67 -12.63 26.59
N GLY A 23 10.71 -11.86 26.32
CA GLY A 23 11.79 -12.23 25.40
C GLY A 23 11.45 -12.14 23.91
N ARG A 24 10.24 -11.68 23.55
CA ARG A 24 9.85 -11.51 22.15
C ARG A 24 10.42 -10.23 21.54
N GLY A 25 10.97 -10.34 20.34
CA GLY A 25 11.36 -9.27 19.44
C GLY A 25 10.33 -9.04 18.32
N ARG A 26 10.56 -8.00 17.51
CA ARG A 26 9.67 -7.63 16.38
C ARG A 26 9.58 -8.70 15.30
N ASP A 27 10.62 -9.53 15.18
CA ASP A 27 10.72 -10.65 14.26
C ASP A 27 10.06 -11.94 14.82
N ASP A 28 9.48 -11.92 16.03
CA ASP A 28 8.67 -13.01 16.60
C ASP A 28 7.22 -12.98 16.07
N VAL A 29 7.09 -12.85 14.76
CA VAL A 29 5.83 -12.99 14.02
C VAL A 29 5.91 -14.19 13.09
N ARG A 30 4.75 -14.69 12.69
CA ARG A 30 4.66 -15.78 11.72
C ARG A 30 4.73 -15.22 10.31
N LEU A 31 5.20 -16.07 9.41
CA LEU A 31 5.27 -15.81 7.98
C LEU A 31 4.46 -16.89 7.26
N LEU A 32 3.42 -16.47 6.55
CA LEU A 32 2.76 -17.30 5.56
C LEU A 32 3.50 -17.15 4.24
N VAL A 33 3.79 -18.25 3.55
CA VAL A 33 4.41 -18.18 2.21
C VAL A 33 3.46 -18.83 1.22
N SER A 34 3.16 -18.11 0.14
CA SER A 34 2.40 -18.62 -1.00
C SER A 34 3.25 -18.63 -2.25
N ARG A 35 3.22 -19.75 -2.97
CA ARG A 35 3.83 -19.95 -4.29
C ARG A 35 2.74 -20.50 -5.20
N GLY A 36 2.10 -19.61 -5.97
CA GLY A 36 0.81 -19.92 -6.58
C GLY A 36 -0.22 -20.31 -5.51
N GLU A 37 -0.91 -21.43 -5.70
CA GLU A 37 -1.89 -21.94 -4.73
C GLU A 37 -1.28 -22.71 -3.56
N ALA A 38 0.01 -23.10 -3.65
CA ALA A 38 0.70 -23.80 -2.57
C ALA A 38 1.00 -22.85 -1.40
N VAL A 39 0.68 -23.29 -0.19
CA VAL A 39 0.86 -22.52 1.05
C VAL A 39 1.74 -23.28 2.02
N SER A 40 2.67 -22.57 2.66
CA SER A 40 3.51 -23.09 3.74
C SER A 40 3.61 -22.09 4.90
N HIS A 41 3.92 -22.60 6.09
CA HIS A 41 3.92 -21.85 7.35
C HIS A 41 5.33 -21.78 7.92
N HIS A 42 5.79 -20.58 8.24
CA HIS A 42 7.16 -20.30 8.68
C HIS A 42 7.15 -19.30 9.84
N SER A 43 8.29 -19.19 10.52
CA SER A 43 8.67 -18.01 11.30
C SER A 43 9.20 -16.93 10.37
N PHE A 44 8.98 -15.65 10.71
CA PHE A 44 9.57 -14.56 9.94
C PHE A 44 11.11 -14.58 9.93
N ARG A 45 11.74 -15.17 10.95
CA ARG A 45 13.20 -15.36 11.00
C ARG A 45 13.72 -16.29 9.92
N GLU A 46 12.87 -17.10 9.30
CA GLU A 46 13.22 -18.00 8.20
C GLU A 46 13.19 -17.30 6.84
N LEU A 47 12.80 -16.02 6.76
CA LEU A 47 12.81 -15.25 5.51
C LEU A 47 14.13 -15.37 4.72
N PRO A 48 15.33 -15.32 5.32
CA PRO A 48 16.58 -15.39 4.56
C PRO A 48 16.79 -16.70 3.80
N VAL A 49 16.25 -17.83 4.29
CA VAL A 49 16.37 -19.13 3.60
C VAL A 49 15.27 -19.38 2.58
N LEU A 50 14.23 -18.53 2.56
CA LEU A 50 13.12 -18.58 1.60
C LEU A 50 13.39 -17.76 0.33
N LEU A 51 14.41 -16.89 0.39
CA LEU A 51 14.86 -16.04 -0.71
C LEU A 51 16.11 -16.61 -1.37
N ARG A 52 16.39 -16.14 -2.58
CA ARG A 52 17.53 -16.56 -3.40
C ARG A 52 18.56 -15.44 -3.46
N ALA A 53 19.83 -15.81 -3.61
CA ALA A 53 20.86 -14.85 -3.96
C ALA A 53 20.46 -14.11 -5.26
N GLY A 54 20.64 -12.79 -5.27
CA GLY A 54 20.23 -11.93 -6.38
C GLY A 54 18.80 -11.39 -6.29
N ASP A 55 17.94 -11.91 -5.41
CA ASP A 55 16.65 -11.29 -5.13
C ASP A 55 16.83 -9.84 -4.65
N VAL A 56 15.88 -8.97 -5.01
CA VAL A 56 15.86 -7.57 -4.60
C VAL A 56 14.65 -7.34 -3.71
N LEU A 57 14.89 -7.03 -2.43
CA LEU A 57 13.87 -6.51 -1.54
C LEU A 57 13.82 -4.99 -1.65
N VAL A 58 12.73 -4.48 -2.21
CA VAL A 58 12.49 -3.04 -2.26
C VAL A 58 11.72 -2.61 -1.01
N VAL A 59 12.26 -1.64 -0.26
CA VAL A 59 11.75 -1.23 1.05
C VAL A 59 11.35 0.24 1.06
N ASN A 60 10.27 0.57 1.79
CA ASN A 60 9.89 1.96 2.02
C ASN A 60 10.63 2.52 3.25
N THR A 61 11.41 3.57 3.03
CA THR A 61 12.21 4.25 4.07
C THR A 61 11.48 5.42 4.73
N SER A 62 10.23 5.70 4.36
CA SER A 62 9.44 6.76 4.98
C SER A 62 9.31 6.51 6.49
N THR A 63 9.68 7.50 7.29
CA THR A 63 9.55 7.44 8.75
C THR A 63 8.12 7.75 9.17
N THR A 64 7.58 7.01 10.14
CA THR A 64 6.28 7.35 10.73
C THR A 64 6.40 8.56 11.65
N LEU A 65 5.47 9.49 11.50
CA LEU A 65 5.35 10.71 12.29
C LEU A 65 4.41 10.51 13.47
N ALA A 66 4.57 11.34 14.50
CA ALA A 66 3.64 11.44 15.62
C ALA A 66 2.43 12.31 15.20
N ALA A 67 1.69 11.82 14.21
CA ALA A 67 0.78 12.60 13.39
C ALA A 67 -0.56 12.99 14.06
N ALA A 68 -0.86 12.51 15.27
CA ALA A 68 -2.07 12.89 16.00
C ALA A 68 -1.75 13.94 17.08
N VAL A 69 -2.44 15.08 17.04
CA VAL A 69 -2.28 16.19 18.00
C VAL A 69 -3.65 16.58 18.55
N ASP A 70 -3.77 16.68 19.88
CA ASP A 70 -4.99 17.19 20.51
C ASP A 70 -5.19 18.67 20.24
N GLY A 71 -6.43 19.09 20.04
CA GLY A 71 -6.78 20.48 19.81
C GLY A 71 -8.17 20.82 20.34
N ARG A 72 -8.54 22.09 20.16
CA ARG A 72 -9.88 22.58 20.50
C ARG A 72 -10.48 23.35 19.33
N LEU A 73 -11.66 22.93 18.89
CA LEU A 73 -12.39 23.58 17.80
C LEU A 73 -13.08 24.85 18.31
N GLY A 74 -12.87 25.95 17.59
CA GLY A 74 -13.41 27.27 17.91
C GLY A 74 -12.35 28.25 18.44
N PRO A 75 -12.57 29.56 18.25
CA PRO A 75 -11.61 30.59 18.66
C PRO A 75 -11.57 30.78 20.19
N GLU A 76 -12.67 30.46 20.89
CA GLU A 76 -12.84 30.73 22.31
C GLU A 76 -12.22 29.67 23.24
N PRO A 77 -11.81 30.04 24.47
CA PRO A 77 -11.22 29.15 25.48
C PRO A 77 -11.98 27.85 25.79
N GLY A 78 -13.29 27.76 25.54
CA GLY A 78 -14.13 26.57 25.78
C GLY A 78 -14.38 25.64 24.58
N GLY A 79 -13.66 25.81 23.47
CA GLY A 79 -13.86 25.02 22.25
C GLY A 79 -13.90 23.49 22.44
N GLU A 80 -14.69 22.83 21.58
CA GLU A 80 -14.92 21.38 21.61
C GLU A 80 -13.59 20.61 21.42
N PRO A 81 -13.30 19.59 22.26
CA PRO A 81 -12.12 18.76 22.08
C PRO A 81 -12.13 18.03 20.73
N VAL A 82 -11.02 18.13 20.01
CA VAL A 82 -10.80 17.40 18.75
C VAL A 82 -9.39 16.83 18.73
N VAL A 83 -9.17 15.80 17.91
CA VAL A 83 -7.83 15.34 17.56
C VAL A 83 -7.59 15.66 16.09
N VAL A 84 -6.47 16.29 15.78
CA VAL A 84 -6.04 16.56 14.41
C VAL A 84 -5.07 15.47 14.00
N HIS A 85 -5.45 14.67 13.01
CA HIS A 85 -4.53 13.76 12.33
C HIS A 85 -3.92 14.48 11.13
N PHE A 86 -2.62 14.75 11.20
CA PHE A 86 -1.84 15.32 10.11
C PHE A 86 -1.54 14.24 9.07
N SER A 87 -1.99 14.45 7.85
CA SER A 87 -1.89 13.46 6.78
C SER A 87 -0.68 13.71 5.88
N THR A 88 -0.81 14.66 4.97
CA THR A 88 0.18 14.91 3.92
C THR A 88 0.37 16.40 3.73
N ARG A 89 1.62 16.84 3.63
CA ARG A 89 1.95 18.23 3.31
C ARG A 89 1.92 18.45 1.80
N GLY A 90 1.08 19.38 1.34
CA GLY A 90 1.03 19.80 -0.05
C GLY A 90 2.22 20.71 -0.43
N ASP A 91 2.48 20.82 -1.73
CA ASP A 91 3.57 21.64 -2.27
C ASP A 91 3.39 23.15 -2.00
N ASP A 92 2.15 23.60 -1.78
CA ASP A 92 1.81 24.97 -1.41
C ASP A 92 1.94 25.26 0.11
N GLY A 93 2.48 24.30 0.87
CA GLY A 93 2.69 24.40 2.30
C GLY A 93 1.45 24.12 3.16
N ARG A 94 0.27 23.91 2.56
CA ARG A 94 -0.92 23.44 3.31
C ARG A 94 -0.74 21.99 3.75
N TRP A 95 -1.47 21.62 4.79
CA TRP A 95 -1.53 20.25 5.26
C TRP A 95 -2.91 19.67 5.01
N ALA A 96 -2.96 18.47 4.43
CA ALA A 96 -4.15 17.63 4.50
C ALA A 96 -4.25 17.11 5.93
N VAL A 97 -5.41 17.30 6.55
CA VAL A 97 -5.68 16.88 7.92
C VAL A 97 -7.04 16.20 8.01
N GLU A 98 -7.19 15.29 8.96
CA GLU A 98 -8.48 14.73 9.37
C GLU A 98 -8.79 15.19 10.79
N LEU A 99 -9.97 15.78 11.00
CA LEU A 99 -10.45 16.04 12.35
C LEU A 99 -11.16 14.80 12.87
N ARG A 100 -10.90 14.47 14.12
CA ARG A 100 -11.51 13.35 14.81
C ARG A 100 -12.09 13.79 16.14
N THR A 101 -13.11 13.07 16.60
CA THR A 101 -13.61 13.26 17.96
C THR A 101 -12.90 12.27 18.88
N PRO A 102 -12.27 12.71 19.99
CA PRO A 102 -11.66 11.80 20.95
C PRO A 102 -12.73 10.96 21.65
N GLU A 103 -12.39 9.71 21.98
CA GLU A 103 -13.26 8.80 22.72
C GLU A 103 -12.66 8.46 24.11
N PRO A 104 -13.49 8.10 25.11
CA PRO A 104 -13.00 7.70 26.44
C PRO A 104 -12.05 6.50 26.42
N SER A 105 -12.13 5.65 25.39
CA SER A 105 -11.22 4.52 25.17
C SER A 105 -9.79 4.95 24.83
N GLY A 106 -9.58 6.24 24.51
CA GLY A 106 -8.35 6.80 23.94
C GLY A 106 -8.25 6.63 22.41
N SER A 107 -9.25 6.00 21.76
CA SER A 107 -9.39 5.99 20.30
C SER A 107 -10.01 7.32 19.82
N THR A 108 -10.25 7.41 18.51
CA THR A 108 -10.96 8.55 17.92
C THR A 108 -11.97 8.09 16.87
N ARG A 109 -13.10 8.80 16.78
CA ARG A 109 -14.17 8.53 15.79
C ARG A 109 -14.23 9.62 14.70
N PRO A 110 -14.77 9.31 13.49
CA PRO A 110 -14.78 10.28 12.40
C PRO A 110 -15.54 11.54 12.77
N ARG A 111 -15.05 12.65 12.25
CA ARG A 111 -15.70 13.94 12.34
C ARG A 111 -15.57 14.64 10.99
N GLY A 112 -16.67 15.16 10.46
CA GLY A 112 -16.59 16.07 9.33
C GLY A 112 -15.74 17.29 9.69
N GLY A 113 -14.75 17.62 8.87
CA GLY A 113 -14.15 18.95 8.92
C GLY A 113 -15.18 19.97 8.44
N GLY A 114 -15.20 21.15 9.05
CA GLY A 114 -16.01 22.25 8.55
C GLY A 114 -16.47 23.24 9.62
N PRO A 115 -17.03 24.37 9.17
CA PRO A 115 -16.96 24.88 7.79
C PRO A 115 -15.55 25.38 7.43
N ALA A 116 -15.32 25.76 6.17
CA ALA A 116 -14.12 26.50 5.80
C ALA A 116 -14.01 27.77 6.65
N GLY A 117 -12.80 28.12 7.07
CA GLY A 117 -12.52 29.17 8.05
C GLY A 117 -12.61 28.71 9.51
N ALA A 118 -13.10 27.50 9.80
CA ALA A 118 -13.09 26.96 11.15
C ALA A 118 -11.65 26.86 11.68
N VAL A 119 -11.48 27.28 12.93
CA VAL A 119 -10.18 27.35 13.61
C VAL A 119 -10.09 26.25 14.65
N VAL A 120 -8.99 25.50 14.63
CA VAL A 120 -8.58 24.60 15.70
C VAL A 120 -7.39 25.21 16.42
N ARG A 121 -7.53 25.42 17.72
CA ARG A 121 -6.41 25.81 18.58
C ARG A 121 -5.59 24.57 18.90
N LEU A 122 -4.29 24.68 18.71
CA LEU A 122 -3.30 23.63 18.93
C LEU A 122 -2.42 24.01 20.13
N PRO A 123 -1.72 23.02 20.73
CA PRO A 123 -0.73 23.27 21.76
C PRO A 123 0.39 24.22 21.30
N GLY A 124 1.11 24.80 22.27
CA GLY A 124 2.20 25.75 21.97
C GLY A 124 1.73 27.07 21.32
N GLY A 125 0.44 27.41 21.44
CA GLY A 125 -0.14 28.60 20.81
C GLY A 125 -0.43 28.47 19.32
N GLY A 126 -0.25 27.27 18.75
CA GLY A 126 -0.51 27.01 17.34
C GLY A 126 -1.99 27.15 16.97
N ARG A 127 -2.26 27.52 15.72
CA ARG A 127 -3.60 27.58 15.14
C ARG A 127 -3.62 26.88 13.81
N LEU A 128 -4.69 26.13 13.57
CA LEU A 128 -4.98 25.49 12.30
C LEU A 128 -6.29 26.04 11.78
N VAL A 129 -6.30 26.48 10.51
CA VAL A 129 -7.50 27.01 9.84
C VAL A 129 -7.85 26.10 8.68
N LEU A 130 -9.07 25.54 8.70
CA LEU A 130 -9.59 24.72 7.61
C LEU A 130 -9.86 25.59 6.39
N ALA A 131 -9.29 25.24 5.25
CA ALA A 131 -9.44 25.98 4.00
C ALA A 131 -10.55 25.40 3.10
N GLY A 132 -10.65 24.09 3.01
CA GLY A 132 -11.62 23.39 2.17
C GLY A 132 -11.38 21.87 2.18
N PRO A 133 -12.36 21.07 1.73
CA PRO A 133 -12.17 19.62 1.64
C PRO A 133 -11.07 19.26 0.63
N LEU A 134 -10.30 18.22 0.93
CA LEU A 134 -9.25 17.70 0.06
C LEU A 134 -9.85 17.15 -1.25
N VAL A 135 -10.92 16.36 -1.10
CA VAL A 135 -11.72 15.81 -2.20
C VAL A 135 -13.07 16.52 -2.18
N PRO A 136 -13.50 17.17 -3.27
CA PRO A 136 -14.82 17.81 -3.34
C PRO A 136 -15.94 16.86 -2.94
N GLY A 137 -16.84 17.30 -2.06
CA GLY A 137 -17.95 16.49 -1.55
C GLY A 137 -17.60 15.53 -0.41
N SER A 138 -16.32 15.29 -0.11
CA SER A 138 -15.92 14.54 1.09
C SER A 138 -15.80 15.48 2.30
N GLY A 139 -16.35 15.07 3.43
CA GLY A 139 -16.22 15.78 4.71
C GLY A 139 -14.99 15.38 5.51
N ARG A 140 -14.23 14.35 5.09
CA ARG A 140 -13.23 13.69 5.93
C ARG A 140 -11.90 14.46 5.99
N LEU A 141 -11.18 14.50 4.87
CA LEU A 141 -9.88 15.16 4.78
C LEU A 141 -10.05 16.61 4.31
N TRP A 142 -9.33 17.52 4.95
CA TRP A 142 -9.38 18.95 4.67
C TRP A 142 -7.99 19.51 4.46
N TRP A 143 -7.85 20.40 3.49
CA TRP A 143 -6.69 21.28 3.43
C TRP A 143 -6.76 22.29 4.57
N ALA A 144 -5.66 22.47 5.28
CA ALA A 144 -5.54 23.43 6.36
C ALA A 144 -4.22 24.21 6.29
N ARG A 145 -4.28 25.46 6.77
CA ARG A 145 -3.09 26.27 7.04
C ARG A 145 -2.79 26.20 8.53
N VAL A 146 -1.52 26.02 8.87
CA VAL A 146 -1.06 25.91 10.26
C VAL A 146 -0.11 27.07 10.54
N SER A 147 -0.30 27.76 11.67
CA SER A 147 0.44 28.98 12.00
C SER A 147 1.84 28.74 12.57
N VAL A 148 2.23 27.47 12.75
CA VAL A 148 3.48 27.04 13.40
C VAL A 148 4.17 25.99 12.55
N ASP A 149 5.46 25.76 12.83
CA ASP A 149 6.21 24.65 12.23
C ASP A 149 5.58 23.30 12.64
N VAL A 150 5.02 22.60 11.66
CA VAL A 150 4.30 21.34 11.91
C VAL A 150 5.26 20.24 12.39
N PRO A 151 6.43 19.99 11.78
CA PRO A 151 7.42 19.06 12.34
C PRO A 151 7.74 19.29 13.82
N GLY A 152 8.00 20.53 14.24
CA GLY A 152 8.20 20.90 15.64
C GLY A 152 6.98 20.64 16.52
N LEU A 153 5.77 20.98 16.04
CA LEU A 153 4.51 20.68 16.74
C LEU A 153 4.33 19.16 16.95
N LEU A 154 4.52 18.36 15.91
CA LEU A 154 4.40 16.89 16.00
C LEU A 154 5.46 16.31 16.94
N GLY A 155 6.68 16.83 16.91
CA GLY A 155 7.76 16.39 17.80
C GLY A 155 7.51 16.73 19.28
N GLY A 156 6.89 17.88 19.56
CA GLY A 156 6.66 18.34 20.93
C GLY A 156 5.34 17.86 21.56
N TYR A 157 4.30 17.66 20.75
CA TYR A 157 2.93 17.40 21.25
C TYR A 157 2.22 16.24 20.55
N GLY A 158 2.84 15.65 19.53
CA GLY A 158 2.23 14.60 18.74
C GLY A 158 2.33 13.21 19.38
N ARG A 159 1.43 12.32 18.95
CA ARG A 159 1.51 10.88 19.17
C ARG A 159 1.20 10.12 17.88
N PRO A 160 1.56 8.83 17.75
CA PRO A 160 1.12 8.02 16.62
C PRO A 160 -0.40 7.99 16.52
N ILE A 161 -0.92 7.85 15.30
CA ILE A 161 -2.35 7.60 15.11
C ILE A 161 -2.69 6.23 15.69
N ARG A 162 -3.67 6.20 16.59
CA ARG A 162 -4.13 4.96 17.23
C ARG A 162 -5.18 4.27 16.36
N TYR A 163 -4.96 2.99 16.05
CA TYR A 163 -5.96 2.16 15.39
C TYR A 163 -7.02 1.67 16.37
N GLY A 164 -8.29 1.66 15.96
CA GLY A 164 -9.42 1.30 16.83
C GLY A 164 -9.36 -0.10 17.44
N TYR A 165 -8.68 -1.05 16.79
CA TYR A 165 -8.54 -2.43 17.28
C TYR A 165 -7.41 -2.59 18.32
N THR A 166 -6.58 -1.56 18.56
CA THR A 166 -5.46 -1.64 19.51
C THR A 166 -5.92 -1.41 20.96
N GLU A 167 -5.36 -2.19 21.87
CA GLU A 167 -5.73 -2.14 23.30
C GLU A 167 -5.40 -0.81 23.96
N ARG A 168 -4.33 -0.15 23.51
CA ARG A 168 -3.80 1.10 24.08
C ARG A 168 -2.87 1.79 23.08
N ASP A 169 -2.53 3.04 23.38
CA ASP A 169 -1.47 3.76 22.66
C ASP A 169 -0.15 2.99 22.70
N GLN A 170 0.57 3.06 21.59
CA GLN A 170 1.89 2.45 21.43
C GLN A 170 2.93 3.55 21.22
N PRO A 171 4.17 3.36 21.69
CA PRO A 171 5.22 4.35 21.49
C PRO A 171 5.55 4.47 20.00
N LEU A 172 6.00 5.65 19.56
CA LEU A 172 6.35 5.91 18.16
C LEU A 172 7.39 4.92 17.60
N SER A 173 8.27 4.39 18.44
CA SER A 173 9.23 3.34 18.08
C SER A 173 8.58 2.03 17.64
N ALA A 174 7.35 1.74 18.07
CA ALA A 174 6.59 0.57 17.63
C ALA A 174 6.11 0.68 16.18
N TYR A 175 5.97 1.91 15.66
CA TYR A 175 5.51 2.20 14.30
C TYR A 175 6.66 2.42 13.30
N ARG A 176 7.90 2.60 13.79
CA ARG A 176 9.07 2.85 12.94
C ARG A 176 9.79 1.54 12.60
N THR A 177 9.94 1.31 11.30
CA THR A 177 10.70 0.17 10.76
C THR A 177 12.21 0.41 10.91
N VAL A 178 13.01 -0.65 10.78
CA VAL A 178 14.48 -0.53 10.75
C VAL A 178 15.00 0.25 9.54
N PHE A 179 14.17 0.41 8.50
CA PHE A 179 14.50 1.12 7.27
C PHE A 179 14.15 2.61 7.33
N ALA A 180 13.47 3.07 8.39
CA ALA A 180 13.02 4.44 8.50
C ALA A 180 14.20 5.43 8.48
N ARG A 181 14.13 6.41 7.57
CA ARG A 181 15.13 7.48 7.45
C ARG A 181 14.46 8.84 7.68
N PRO A 182 15.06 9.74 8.48
CA PRO A 182 14.60 11.12 8.59
C PRO A 182 14.64 11.80 7.22
N SER A 183 13.63 12.60 6.91
CA SER A 183 13.66 13.52 5.76
C SER A 183 14.20 14.90 6.19
N PRO A 184 15.01 15.60 5.38
CA PRO A 184 15.52 16.93 5.71
C PRO A 184 14.44 17.97 6.02
N ASP A 185 13.27 17.86 5.37
CA ASP A 185 12.11 18.75 5.54
C ASP A 185 11.15 18.31 6.68
N GLY A 186 11.55 17.32 7.47
CA GLY A 186 10.75 16.76 8.58
C GLY A 186 9.53 15.96 8.12
N SER A 187 9.38 15.69 6.83
CA SER A 187 8.30 14.87 6.30
C SER A 187 8.48 13.38 6.62
N GLY A 188 7.36 12.68 6.53
CA GLY A 188 7.25 11.25 6.78
C GLY A 188 5.80 10.82 6.56
N SER A 189 5.53 9.57 6.86
CA SER A 189 4.19 9.03 6.80
C SER A 189 3.39 9.32 8.08
N ALA A 190 2.10 9.60 7.94
CA ALA A 190 1.16 9.52 9.05
C ALA A 190 0.95 8.05 9.48
N GLU A 191 0.83 7.16 8.50
CA GLU A 191 0.61 5.71 8.69
C GLU A 191 1.89 4.91 8.44
N MET A 192 2.14 3.85 9.20
CA MET A 192 3.40 3.11 9.05
C MET A 192 3.47 2.21 7.79
N PRO A 193 4.66 2.01 7.19
CA PRO A 193 4.90 0.94 6.22
C PRO A 193 5.03 -0.42 6.95
N SER A 194 3.90 -0.94 7.44
CA SER A 194 3.81 -2.05 8.41
C SER A 194 4.50 -3.36 7.97
N ALA A 195 4.52 -3.69 6.69
CA ALA A 195 5.18 -4.90 6.19
C ALA A 195 6.69 -4.93 6.48
N GLY A 196 7.33 -3.76 6.61
CA GLY A 196 8.74 -3.64 6.98
C GLY A 196 9.00 -3.71 8.49
N ARG A 197 7.94 -3.73 9.32
CA ARG A 197 8.06 -3.68 10.78
C ARG A 197 8.82 -4.87 11.38
N PRO A 198 8.59 -6.13 10.95
CA PRO A 198 9.25 -7.28 11.58
C PRO A 198 10.76 -7.37 11.30
N PHE A 199 11.29 -6.61 10.34
CA PHE A 199 12.73 -6.61 10.06
C PHE A 199 13.54 -6.06 11.25
N THR A 200 14.60 -6.79 11.59
CA THR A 200 15.63 -6.38 12.55
C THR A 200 16.94 -6.14 11.82
N ALA A 201 17.86 -5.38 12.43
CA ALA A 201 19.20 -5.18 11.87
C ALA A 201 19.93 -6.53 11.64
N ARG A 202 19.77 -7.49 12.56
CA ARG A 202 20.28 -8.86 12.43
C ARG A 202 19.74 -9.55 11.19
N LEU A 203 18.42 -9.53 11.00
CA LEU A 203 17.78 -10.18 9.84
C LEU A 203 18.21 -9.52 8.52
N VAL A 204 18.34 -8.19 8.49
CA VAL A 204 18.82 -7.47 7.30
C VAL A 204 20.26 -7.85 6.96
N ALA A 205 21.15 -7.91 7.96
CA ALA A 205 22.53 -8.36 7.75
C ALA A 205 22.57 -9.80 7.20
N GLU A 206 21.74 -10.69 7.76
CA GLU A 206 21.63 -12.09 7.34
C GLU A 206 21.10 -12.26 5.90
N LEU A 207 20.18 -11.38 5.46
CA LEU A 207 19.71 -11.31 4.08
C LEU A 207 20.84 -10.89 3.12
N VAL A 208 21.58 -9.85 3.49
CA VAL A 208 22.69 -9.34 2.68
C VAL A 208 23.81 -10.37 2.56
N ASP A 209 24.15 -11.06 3.65
CA ASP A 209 25.15 -12.14 3.67
C ASP A 209 24.78 -13.30 2.72
N ARG A 210 23.48 -13.59 2.58
CA ARG A 210 22.95 -14.57 1.60
C ARG A 210 22.82 -14.03 0.17
N GLY A 211 23.29 -12.81 -0.10
CA GLY A 211 23.27 -12.21 -1.43
C GLY A 211 21.91 -11.60 -1.83
N VAL A 212 20.99 -11.38 -0.88
CA VAL A 212 19.77 -10.60 -1.13
C VAL A 212 20.12 -9.12 -1.12
N ARG A 213 19.65 -8.38 -2.11
CA ARG A 213 19.89 -6.94 -2.25
C ARG A 213 18.75 -6.14 -1.64
N ILE A 214 19.07 -5.08 -0.90
CA ILE A 214 18.08 -4.16 -0.33
C ILE A 214 18.08 -2.86 -1.14
N ALA A 215 16.92 -2.46 -1.64
CA ALA A 215 16.75 -1.25 -2.46
C ALA A 215 15.75 -0.28 -1.81
N PRO A 216 16.19 0.91 -1.35
CA PRO A 216 15.31 1.86 -0.68
C PRO A 216 14.50 2.71 -1.66
N LEU A 217 13.23 2.96 -1.36
CA LEU A 217 12.45 4.06 -1.93
C LEU A 217 11.70 4.78 -0.81
N SER A 218 11.07 5.91 -1.11
CA SER A 218 10.17 6.55 -0.15
C SER A 218 8.76 6.72 -0.74
N LEU A 219 7.75 6.46 0.09
CA LEU A 219 6.39 6.89 -0.14
C LEU A 219 5.80 7.31 1.22
N HIS A 220 5.47 8.60 1.34
CA HIS A 220 4.86 9.17 2.54
C HIS A 220 3.36 8.93 2.51
N THR A 221 2.94 7.90 3.22
CA THR A 221 1.53 7.54 3.36
C THR A 221 0.83 8.52 4.29
N GLY A 222 -0.29 9.06 3.82
CA GLY A 222 -1.14 9.89 4.67
C GLY A 222 -2.08 9.05 5.54
N VAL A 223 -3.05 9.69 6.19
CA VAL A 223 -4.07 9.03 7.01
C VAL A 223 -4.96 8.16 6.14
N ALA A 224 -4.89 6.85 6.35
CA ALA A 224 -5.80 5.87 5.79
C ALA A 224 -6.83 5.52 6.87
N SER A 225 -8.07 6.00 6.73
CA SER A 225 -9.14 5.46 7.58
C SER A 225 -9.50 4.11 7.02
N ALA A 226 -9.42 3.06 7.85
CA ALA A 226 -9.95 1.74 7.52
C ALA A 226 -11.46 1.76 7.18
N GLU A 227 -12.12 2.90 7.38
CA GLU A 227 -13.58 3.06 7.34
C GLU A 227 -14.09 3.65 6.00
N ALA A 228 -13.21 3.97 5.03
CA ALA A 228 -13.64 4.64 3.80
C ALA A 228 -13.10 3.99 2.51
N HIS A 229 -14.00 3.59 1.61
CA HIS A 229 -13.72 3.16 0.22
C HIS A 229 -13.36 4.34 -0.71
N GLU A 230 -12.79 5.41 -0.16
CA GLU A 230 -12.37 6.57 -0.96
C GLU A 230 -11.18 6.18 -1.85
N PRO A 231 -11.12 6.67 -3.11
CA PRO A 231 -9.93 6.51 -3.92
C PRO A 231 -8.73 7.15 -3.21
N PRO A 232 -7.53 6.58 -3.34
CA PRO A 232 -6.34 7.17 -2.75
C PRO A 232 -6.16 8.59 -3.29
N TYR A 233 -5.97 9.56 -2.38
CA TYR A 233 -5.51 10.88 -2.77
C TYR A 233 -4.00 10.83 -3.07
N PRO A 234 -3.47 11.84 -3.79
CA PRO A 234 -2.05 11.85 -4.15
C PRO A 234 -1.15 11.81 -2.91
N GLU A 235 -0.20 10.89 -2.92
CA GLU A 235 0.85 10.74 -1.89
C GLU A 235 2.22 10.99 -2.49
N ARG A 236 3.11 11.60 -1.71
CA ARG A 236 4.45 11.95 -2.17
C ARG A 236 5.35 10.72 -2.13
N PHE A 237 6.07 10.49 -3.22
CA PHE A 237 6.99 9.36 -3.35
C PHE A 237 8.26 9.74 -4.10
N GLU A 238 9.30 8.93 -3.91
CA GLU A 238 10.56 9.01 -4.63
C GLU A 238 11.12 7.61 -4.87
N VAL A 239 11.48 7.33 -6.12
CA VAL A 239 12.29 6.19 -6.53
C VAL A 239 13.67 6.73 -6.94
N PRO A 240 14.72 6.54 -6.11
CA PRO A 240 16.07 7.00 -6.42
C PRO A 240 16.66 6.30 -7.66
N ALA A 241 17.61 6.96 -8.32
CA ALA A 241 18.31 6.40 -9.49
C ALA A 241 19.02 5.07 -9.20
N ALA A 242 19.65 4.95 -8.03
CA ALA A 242 20.29 3.70 -7.60
C ALA A 242 19.27 2.55 -7.46
N THR A 243 18.07 2.83 -6.94
CA THR A 243 16.99 1.85 -6.79
C THR A 243 16.44 1.44 -8.15
N ALA A 244 16.19 2.40 -9.05
CA ALA A 244 15.75 2.10 -10.41
C ALA A 244 16.79 1.22 -11.15
N ALA A 245 18.08 1.56 -11.06
CA ALA A 245 19.16 0.79 -11.67
C ALA A 245 19.24 -0.64 -11.11
N LEU A 246 19.16 -0.81 -9.79
CA LEU A 246 19.24 -2.11 -9.14
C LEU A 246 18.05 -3.00 -9.50
N VAL A 247 16.83 -2.43 -9.53
CA VAL A 247 15.61 -3.14 -9.96
C VAL A 247 15.71 -3.56 -11.42
N ASN A 248 16.11 -2.65 -12.32
CA ASN A 248 16.25 -2.97 -13.74
C ASN A 248 17.33 -4.02 -13.99
N ALA A 249 18.47 -3.94 -13.30
CA ALA A 249 19.54 -4.93 -13.41
C ALA A 249 19.12 -6.31 -12.91
N ALA A 250 18.35 -6.38 -11.82
CA ALA A 250 17.79 -7.65 -11.35
C ALA A 250 16.85 -8.28 -12.38
N ARG A 251 15.94 -7.49 -12.95
CA ARG A 251 15.01 -7.97 -13.99
C ARG A 251 15.76 -8.41 -15.25
N ALA A 252 16.77 -7.67 -15.70
CA ALA A 252 17.61 -8.04 -16.84
C ALA A 252 18.38 -9.36 -16.61
N GLY A 253 18.77 -9.62 -15.36
CA GLY A 253 19.45 -10.86 -14.95
C GLY A 253 18.50 -12.01 -14.56
N GLY A 254 17.18 -11.88 -14.78
CA GLY A 254 16.20 -12.90 -14.39
C GLY A 254 16.00 -13.07 -12.88
N GLY A 255 16.49 -12.13 -12.07
CA GLY A 255 16.25 -12.07 -10.62
C GLY A 255 14.87 -11.52 -10.28
N ARG A 256 14.41 -11.78 -9.05
CA ARG A 256 13.08 -11.35 -8.59
C ARG A 256 13.13 -10.01 -7.89
N VAL A 257 12.14 -9.17 -8.16
CA VAL A 257 11.88 -7.92 -7.45
C VAL A 257 10.72 -8.14 -6.48
N ILE A 258 11.03 -8.14 -5.19
CA ILE A 258 10.07 -8.39 -4.12
C ILE A 258 9.80 -7.08 -3.38
N ALA A 259 8.56 -6.59 -3.46
CA ALA A 259 8.14 -5.39 -2.75
C ALA A 259 7.86 -5.70 -1.28
N VAL A 260 8.40 -4.90 -0.36
CA VAL A 260 8.08 -4.97 1.07
C VAL A 260 6.97 -3.95 1.37
N GLY A 261 5.74 -4.38 1.18
CA GLY A 261 4.51 -3.62 1.42
C GLY A 261 3.85 -3.09 0.15
N THR A 262 2.54 -2.88 0.24
CA THR A 262 1.69 -2.36 -0.85
C THR A 262 2.08 -0.95 -1.30
N THR A 263 2.66 -0.15 -0.39
CA THR A 263 3.19 1.19 -0.70
C THR A 263 4.36 1.13 -1.68
N VAL A 264 5.24 0.14 -1.52
CA VAL A 264 6.38 -0.08 -2.43
C VAL A 264 5.88 -0.48 -3.82
N VAL A 265 4.87 -1.36 -3.90
CA VAL A 265 4.24 -1.73 -5.18
C VAL A 265 3.73 -0.48 -5.89
N ARG A 266 2.96 0.39 -5.21
CA ARG A 266 2.45 1.63 -5.82
C ARG A 266 3.57 2.54 -6.32
N ALA A 267 4.62 2.74 -5.54
CA ALA A 267 5.75 3.58 -5.92
C ALA A 267 6.47 3.04 -7.17
N LEU A 268 6.80 1.75 -7.19
CA LEU A 268 7.47 1.11 -8.33
C LEU A 268 6.58 1.10 -9.58
N GLU A 269 5.30 0.77 -9.43
CA GLU A 269 4.35 0.74 -10.54
C GLU A 269 4.03 2.15 -11.08
N SER A 270 4.18 3.19 -10.26
CA SER A 270 4.10 4.59 -10.72
C SER A 270 5.36 5.01 -11.49
N ALA A 271 6.53 4.50 -11.10
CA ALA A 271 7.81 4.78 -11.75
C ALA A 271 8.07 3.94 -13.02
N ALA A 272 7.24 2.93 -13.27
CA ALA A 272 7.40 2.02 -14.40
C ALA A 272 6.89 2.61 -15.73
N VAL A 273 7.66 2.42 -16.79
CA VAL A 273 7.29 2.74 -18.18
C VAL A 273 7.29 1.48 -19.04
N GLY A 274 6.52 1.50 -20.13
CA GLY A 274 6.32 0.33 -21.01
C GLY A 274 5.07 -0.49 -20.66
N PRO A 275 4.71 -1.44 -21.53
CA PRO A 275 3.50 -2.26 -21.37
C PRO A 275 3.59 -3.15 -20.13
N ALA A 276 2.44 -3.44 -19.51
CA ALA A 276 2.39 -4.38 -18.41
C ALA A 276 2.66 -5.80 -18.91
N GLY A 277 3.57 -6.51 -18.23
CA GLY A 277 3.73 -7.95 -18.42
C GLY A 277 2.45 -8.64 -17.93
N ARG A 278 1.88 -9.53 -18.74
CA ARG A 278 0.81 -10.41 -18.25
C ARG A 278 1.43 -11.46 -17.34
N THR A 279 1.34 -11.29 -16.03
CA THR A 279 1.52 -12.40 -15.09
C THR A 279 0.24 -13.23 -15.10
N GLY A 280 0.20 -14.22 -15.98
CA GLY A 280 -0.80 -15.28 -16.01
C GLY A 280 -0.13 -16.58 -16.47
N PRO A 281 -0.67 -17.76 -16.10
CA PRO A 281 -0.07 -19.02 -16.49
C PRO A 281 -0.01 -19.13 -18.02
N GLY A 282 1.10 -19.67 -18.53
CA GLY A 282 1.34 -19.90 -19.97
C GLY A 282 0.28 -20.78 -20.65
N PRO A 283 0.33 -20.88 -21.98
CA PRO A 283 -0.86 -20.99 -22.83
C PRO A 283 -1.52 -22.37 -22.78
N ALA A 284 -2.85 -22.38 -22.82
CA ALA A 284 -3.63 -23.56 -23.14
C ALA A 284 -3.37 -23.99 -24.60
N GLY A 285 -2.85 -25.21 -24.73
CA GLY A 285 -3.23 -26.20 -25.74
C GLY A 285 -3.37 -25.76 -27.19
N SER A 286 -2.38 -26.18 -27.99
CA SER A 286 -2.52 -26.73 -29.34
C SER A 286 -3.94 -26.76 -29.93
N ARG A 287 -4.18 -25.93 -30.97
CA ARG A 287 -5.19 -26.22 -31.99
C ARG A 287 -4.64 -27.28 -32.96
N PRO A 288 -5.39 -28.34 -33.31
CA PRO A 288 -5.25 -28.96 -34.61
C PRO A 288 -6.18 -28.23 -35.60
N GLY A 289 -5.64 -27.98 -36.80
CA GLY A 289 -6.40 -27.46 -37.93
C GLY A 289 -7.30 -28.52 -38.57
N GLY A 290 -8.28 -28.03 -39.34
CA GLY A 290 -9.15 -28.83 -40.19
C GLY A 290 -10.42 -28.07 -40.56
N ALA A 291 -10.39 -27.36 -41.69
CA ALA A 291 -11.58 -26.87 -42.42
C ALA A 291 -11.93 -27.89 -43.54
N PRO A 292 -12.94 -27.69 -44.42
CA PRO A 292 -14.20 -26.93 -44.32
C PRO A 292 -15.44 -27.77 -44.72
N GLY A 293 -16.66 -27.23 -44.61
CA GLY A 293 -17.88 -27.89 -45.13
C GLY A 293 -19.04 -26.91 -45.31
N ALA A 294 -19.66 -26.94 -46.50
CA ALA A 294 -20.54 -25.95 -47.08
C ALA A 294 -22.01 -25.93 -46.59
N SER A 295 -22.65 -24.78 -46.85
CA SER A 295 -24.02 -24.57 -47.36
C SER A 295 -25.26 -24.99 -46.55
N GLY A 296 -26.22 -24.06 -46.45
CA GLY A 296 -27.63 -24.36 -46.19
C GLY A 296 -28.47 -23.11 -45.92
N ALA A 297 -29.33 -22.74 -46.89
CA ALA A 297 -30.20 -21.57 -46.90
C ALA A 297 -31.62 -21.86 -46.33
N GLY A 298 -32.38 -20.79 -46.06
CA GLY A 298 -33.85 -20.81 -45.87
C GLY A 298 -34.30 -20.05 -44.61
N SER A 299 -34.77 -18.80 -44.66
CA SER A 299 -36.06 -18.26 -45.16
C SER A 299 -37.13 -18.11 -44.06
N GLY A 300 -37.61 -16.89 -43.83
CA GLY A 300 -38.88 -16.60 -43.14
C GLY A 300 -38.87 -15.33 -42.26
N GLY A 301 -39.37 -14.20 -42.77
CA GLY A 301 -39.76 -13.03 -41.96
C GLY A 301 -41.25 -13.07 -41.58
N PRO A 302 -41.93 -11.93 -41.28
CA PRO A 302 -41.52 -10.78 -40.48
C PRO A 302 -42.52 -10.52 -39.32
N GLY A 303 -42.18 -9.65 -38.36
CA GLY A 303 -43.11 -9.21 -37.32
C GLY A 303 -42.67 -7.90 -36.67
N ALA A 304 -43.34 -6.81 -37.04
CA ALA A 304 -43.10 -5.46 -36.56
C ALA A 304 -43.58 -5.28 -35.11
N GLY A 305 -42.84 -4.48 -34.34
CA GLY A 305 -43.23 -3.99 -33.02
C GLY A 305 -42.35 -2.84 -32.59
N ALA A 306 -42.80 -1.61 -32.85
CA ALA A 306 -42.34 -0.39 -32.17
C ALA A 306 -42.53 -0.60 -30.64
N GLY A 307 -41.67 -0.16 -29.73
CA GLY A 307 -40.87 1.07 -29.71
C GLY A 307 -41.32 1.86 -28.49
N LEU A 308 -40.67 1.66 -27.35
CA LEU A 308 -40.70 2.57 -26.19
C LEU A 308 -39.34 2.53 -25.51
N GLY A 309 -38.69 3.69 -25.46
CA GLY A 309 -37.33 3.87 -24.99
C GLY A 309 -37.18 3.86 -23.47
N GLY A 310 -36.00 3.42 -23.03
CA GLY A 310 -35.44 3.66 -21.71
C GLY A 310 -33.96 4.02 -21.88
N PRO A 311 -33.41 4.98 -21.13
CA PRO A 311 -32.10 5.56 -21.41
C PRO A 311 -30.95 4.67 -20.92
N GLY A 312 -30.05 4.36 -21.86
CA GLY A 312 -28.62 4.63 -21.78
C GLY A 312 -27.84 4.16 -20.57
N GLU A 313 -27.23 2.99 -20.71
CA GLU A 313 -26.08 2.54 -19.93
C GLU A 313 -24.92 3.54 -20.02
N GLY A 314 -24.56 4.14 -18.88
CA GLY A 314 -23.36 4.94 -18.72
C GLY A 314 -22.15 4.04 -18.54
N THR A 315 -21.36 3.92 -19.60
CA THR A 315 -20.04 3.29 -19.64
C THR A 315 -19.13 3.72 -18.47
N GLY A 316 -18.57 2.72 -17.78
CA GLY A 316 -17.56 2.92 -16.74
C GLY A 316 -16.27 3.45 -17.33
N ALA A 317 -15.94 4.70 -17.04
CA ALA A 317 -14.66 5.30 -17.36
C ALA A 317 -13.56 4.68 -16.48
N GLY A 318 -12.58 4.05 -17.12
CA GLY A 318 -11.36 3.59 -16.46
C GLY A 318 -10.56 4.79 -15.92
N SER A 319 -10.45 4.88 -14.59
CA SER A 319 -9.60 5.87 -13.94
C SER A 319 -8.13 5.44 -14.02
N GLY A 320 -7.45 5.89 -15.08
CA GLY A 320 -5.99 5.88 -15.11
C GLY A 320 -5.46 6.88 -14.06
N GLY A 321 -4.80 6.39 -13.01
CA GLY A 321 -4.10 7.25 -12.03
C GLY A 321 -3.03 8.10 -12.71
N SER A 322 -2.85 9.33 -12.22
CA SER A 322 -1.95 10.31 -12.81
C SER A 322 -0.69 10.49 -11.96
N VAL A 323 0.49 10.28 -12.55
CA VAL A 323 1.76 10.64 -11.90
C VAL A 323 2.03 12.12 -12.19
N ARG A 324 2.02 12.97 -11.15
CA ARG A 324 2.50 14.35 -11.26
C ARG A 324 3.97 14.37 -10.82
N ALA A 325 4.85 14.11 -11.78
CA ALA A 325 6.30 14.13 -11.58
C ALA A 325 6.85 15.57 -11.53
N VAL A 326 7.88 15.81 -10.72
CA VAL A 326 8.61 17.09 -10.68
C VAL A 326 10.10 16.83 -10.90
N GLY A 327 10.56 16.88 -12.18
CA GLY A 327 11.97 16.87 -12.68
C GLY A 327 12.84 15.65 -12.34
N ALA A 328 13.88 15.22 -13.08
CA ALA A 328 14.54 15.70 -14.29
C ALA A 328 14.66 14.53 -15.30
N GLY A 329 14.07 14.66 -16.49
CA GLY A 329 14.19 13.67 -17.56
C GLY A 329 15.21 14.12 -18.58
N GLY A 330 16.42 13.56 -18.53
CA GLY A 330 17.26 13.45 -19.74
C GLY A 330 16.71 12.31 -20.62
N PRO A 331 16.82 12.38 -21.96
CA PRO A 331 16.36 11.32 -22.84
C PRO A 331 17.28 10.11 -22.67
N GLY A 332 16.78 9.05 -22.02
CA GLY A 332 17.39 7.73 -22.05
C GLY A 332 16.80 6.94 -23.20
N GLU A 333 17.50 6.88 -24.33
CA GLU A 333 17.26 5.86 -25.35
C GLU A 333 17.53 4.48 -24.75
N GLY A 334 16.56 3.58 -24.92
CA GLY A 334 16.61 2.22 -24.41
C GLY A 334 15.71 1.33 -25.23
N THR A 335 16.18 0.95 -26.41
CA THR A 335 15.64 -0.17 -27.19
C THR A 335 16.08 -1.46 -26.52
N GLY A 336 15.22 -2.01 -25.66
CA GLY A 336 15.37 -3.33 -25.08
C GLY A 336 14.05 -4.07 -25.18
N ALA A 337 13.98 -5.07 -26.07
CA ALA A 337 12.85 -5.96 -26.21
C ALA A 337 12.81 -6.95 -25.04
N GLY A 338 12.31 -6.50 -23.89
CA GLY A 338 11.88 -7.34 -22.78
C GLY A 338 10.42 -7.02 -22.47
N SER A 339 9.57 -8.03 -22.31
CA SER A 339 8.12 -7.90 -22.09
C SER A 339 7.73 -7.38 -20.69
N GLY A 340 8.55 -6.52 -20.07
CA GLY A 340 8.35 -6.00 -18.72
C GLY A 340 8.60 -4.49 -18.62
N GLY A 341 8.02 -3.86 -17.59
CA GLY A 341 8.17 -2.42 -17.37
C GLY A 341 9.59 -2.07 -16.91
N VAL A 342 10.15 -0.98 -17.46
CA VAL A 342 11.42 -0.39 -17.02
C VAL A 342 11.13 0.64 -15.93
N VAL A 343 11.85 0.58 -14.81
CA VAL A 343 11.72 1.56 -13.71
C VAL A 343 12.59 2.77 -14.00
N ARG A 344 12.02 3.97 -13.86
CA ARG A 344 12.75 5.24 -13.94
C ARG A 344 12.95 5.86 -12.55
N ALA A 345 14.05 6.60 -12.39
CA ALA A 345 14.19 7.49 -11.25
C ALA A 345 13.13 8.59 -11.33
N VAL A 346 12.39 8.82 -10.25
CA VAL A 346 11.31 9.81 -10.24
C VAL A 346 11.01 10.29 -8.83
N ARG A 347 10.66 11.56 -8.70
CA ARG A 347 10.07 12.16 -7.51
C ARG A 347 8.77 12.86 -7.90
N GLY A 348 7.73 12.71 -7.07
CA GLY A 348 6.46 13.39 -7.30
C GLY A 348 5.33 12.81 -6.47
N TRP A 349 4.15 12.82 -7.06
CA TRP A 349 2.92 12.39 -6.44
C TRP A 349 2.34 11.16 -7.14
N THR A 350 1.81 10.21 -6.38
CA THR A 350 1.09 9.04 -6.88
C THR A 350 -0.27 8.90 -6.22
N ASP A 351 -1.31 8.80 -7.04
CA ASP A 351 -2.68 8.39 -6.68
C ASP A 351 -3.00 7.01 -7.29
N LEU A 352 -1.97 6.26 -7.72
CA LEU A 352 -2.15 5.04 -8.47
C LEU A 352 -2.90 3.97 -7.66
N VAL A 353 -4.00 3.50 -8.23
CA VAL A 353 -4.72 2.29 -7.79
C VAL A 353 -4.27 1.11 -8.64
N VAL A 354 -3.71 0.09 -8.00
CA VAL A 354 -3.34 -1.17 -8.65
C VAL A 354 -4.52 -2.14 -8.55
N THR A 355 -4.99 -2.63 -9.70
CA THR A 355 -6.13 -3.55 -9.80
C THR A 355 -5.76 -4.77 -10.64
N PRO A 356 -6.50 -5.89 -10.52
CA PRO A 356 -6.22 -7.09 -11.32
C PRO A 356 -6.32 -6.84 -12.82
N ALA A 357 -7.22 -5.96 -13.25
CA ALA A 357 -7.38 -5.60 -14.66
C ALA A 357 -6.16 -4.85 -15.23
N ARG A 358 -5.47 -4.07 -14.39
CA ARG A 358 -4.23 -3.38 -14.76
C ARG A 358 -3.02 -4.32 -14.69
N GLY A 359 -2.97 -5.17 -13.67
CA GLY A 359 -1.80 -5.99 -13.34
C GLY A 359 -0.63 -5.19 -12.74
N VAL A 360 0.51 -5.85 -12.61
CA VAL A 360 1.81 -5.28 -12.18
C VAL A 360 2.84 -5.47 -13.28
N ARG A 361 3.88 -4.62 -13.30
CA ARG A 361 4.87 -4.55 -14.39
C ARG A 361 6.28 -4.83 -13.92
N VAL A 362 6.54 -4.54 -12.65
CA VAL A 362 7.90 -4.53 -12.05
C VAL A 362 8.03 -5.56 -10.95
N VAL A 363 6.97 -5.76 -10.17
CA VAL A 363 7.02 -6.57 -8.95
C VAL A 363 6.72 -8.02 -9.29
N ASP A 364 7.63 -8.92 -8.88
CA ASP A 364 7.47 -10.36 -9.06
C ASP A 364 6.96 -11.04 -7.77
N GLY A 365 7.14 -10.40 -6.61
CA GLY A 365 6.63 -10.88 -5.32
C GLY A 365 6.32 -9.77 -4.34
N LEU A 366 5.53 -10.07 -3.30
CA LEU A 366 5.08 -9.10 -2.32
C LEU A 366 5.15 -9.69 -0.91
N LEU A 367 5.89 -9.03 -0.02
CA LEU A 367 5.80 -9.24 1.42
C LEU A 367 4.84 -8.20 2.01
N THR A 368 3.78 -8.63 2.66
CA THR A 368 2.72 -7.75 3.20
C THR A 368 2.19 -8.26 4.53
N GLY A 369 1.52 -7.41 5.32
CA GLY A 369 0.62 -7.89 6.38
C GLY A 369 -0.64 -8.57 5.80
N LEU A 370 -1.41 -9.20 6.68
CA LEU A 370 -2.74 -9.73 6.35
C LEU A 370 -3.80 -8.63 6.48
N HIS A 371 -4.57 -8.41 5.40
CA HIS A 371 -5.55 -7.33 5.26
C HIS A 371 -6.98 -7.85 5.25
N GLU A 372 -7.90 -7.13 5.87
CA GLU A 372 -9.35 -7.40 5.84
C GLU A 372 -9.88 -7.65 4.40
N PRO A 373 -10.79 -8.64 4.19
CA PRO A 373 -11.41 -9.04 2.92
C PRO A 373 -12.11 -7.93 2.11
N GLU A 374 -12.41 -6.80 2.74
CA GLU A 374 -13.05 -5.62 2.15
C GLU A 374 -12.07 -4.47 1.89
N ALA A 375 -10.79 -4.63 2.22
CA ALA A 375 -9.77 -3.60 2.03
C ALA A 375 -9.41 -3.41 0.55
N SER A 376 -9.24 -2.15 0.15
CA SER A 376 -8.79 -1.76 -1.21
C SER A 376 -7.46 -2.40 -1.62
N HIS A 377 -6.61 -2.75 -0.64
CA HIS A 377 -5.34 -3.46 -0.85
C HIS A 377 -5.50 -4.84 -1.51
N LEU A 378 -6.65 -5.51 -1.38
CA LEU A 378 -6.84 -6.83 -1.96
C LEU A 378 -6.81 -6.84 -3.48
N LEU A 379 -7.27 -5.77 -4.11
CA LEU A 379 -7.18 -5.63 -5.56
C LEU A 379 -5.71 -5.64 -6.03
N MET A 380 -4.82 -5.06 -5.23
CA MET A 380 -3.38 -5.07 -5.51
C MET A 380 -2.76 -6.44 -5.22
N LEU A 381 -3.10 -7.07 -4.10
CA LEU A 381 -2.66 -8.43 -3.82
C LEU A 381 -3.12 -9.40 -4.93
N GLU A 382 -4.35 -9.24 -5.42
CA GLU A 382 -4.93 -10.07 -6.49
C GLU A 382 -4.24 -9.78 -7.83
N ALA A 383 -3.83 -8.53 -8.07
CA ALA A 383 -3.01 -8.17 -9.24
C ALA A 383 -1.61 -8.78 -9.20
N VAL A 384 -1.03 -8.99 -8.01
CA VAL A 384 0.32 -9.58 -7.85
C VAL A 384 0.27 -11.11 -7.92
N ALA A 385 -0.62 -11.75 -7.16
CA ALA A 385 -0.57 -13.21 -6.95
C ALA A 385 -1.70 -13.98 -7.65
N GLY A 386 -2.72 -13.27 -8.13
CA GLY A 386 -3.94 -13.90 -8.64
C GLY A 386 -4.90 -14.34 -7.54
N ARG A 387 -6.18 -14.38 -7.91
CA ARG A 387 -7.28 -14.68 -7.00
C ARG A 387 -7.23 -16.07 -6.36
N PRO A 388 -6.90 -17.16 -7.09
CA PRO A 388 -6.85 -18.50 -6.50
C PRO A 388 -5.81 -18.62 -5.39
N ALA A 389 -4.61 -18.08 -5.63
CA ALA A 389 -3.51 -18.04 -4.64
C ALA A 389 -3.93 -17.33 -3.36
N LEU A 390 -4.54 -16.14 -3.47
CA LEU A 390 -5.01 -15.39 -2.30
C LEU A 390 -6.09 -16.13 -1.52
N ARG A 391 -7.05 -16.75 -2.21
CA ARG A 391 -8.11 -17.52 -1.56
C ARG A 391 -7.53 -18.67 -0.74
N SER A 392 -6.60 -19.43 -1.32
CA SER A 392 -5.93 -20.54 -0.62
C SER A 392 -5.10 -20.03 0.56
N ALA A 393 -4.35 -18.94 0.39
CA ALA A 393 -3.57 -18.33 1.45
C ALA A 393 -4.42 -17.81 2.60
N TYR A 394 -5.49 -17.07 2.34
CA TYR A 394 -6.37 -16.50 3.37
C TYR A 394 -7.11 -17.59 4.13
N ALA A 395 -7.58 -18.63 3.44
CA ALA A 395 -8.18 -19.79 4.11
C ALA A 395 -7.18 -20.49 5.04
N ALA A 396 -5.92 -20.63 4.62
CA ALA A 396 -4.85 -21.19 5.45
C ALA A 396 -4.48 -20.25 6.63
N ALA A 397 -4.47 -18.94 6.42
CA ALA A 397 -4.20 -17.94 7.46
C ALA A 397 -5.25 -18.00 8.57
N VAL A 398 -6.54 -18.01 8.22
CA VAL A 398 -7.64 -18.12 9.18
C VAL A 398 -7.60 -19.46 9.93
N ARG A 399 -7.48 -20.57 9.19
CA ARG A 399 -7.36 -21.91 9.79
C ARG A 399 -6.17 -22.02 10.73
N GLY A 400 -5.05 -21.42 10.32
CA GLY A 400 -3.81 -21.36 11.08
C GLY A 400 -3.82 -20.33 12.20
N ARG A 401 -4.90 -19.56 12.39
CA ARG A 401 -5.03 -18.48 13.38
C ARG A 401 -3.89 -17.44 13.31
N TYR A 402 -3.54 -17.02 12.11
CA TYR A 402 -2.61 -15.89 11.92
C TYR A 402 -3.21 -14.61 12.50
N LEU A 403 -2.35 -13.73 12.99
CA LEU A 403 -2.73 -12.42 13.50
C LEU A 403 -2.72 -11.36 12.38
N TRP A 404 -3.68 -10.45 12.38
CA TRP A 404 -3.98 -9.52 11.28
C TRP A 404 -3.64 -8.07 11.65
N HIS A 405 -3.68 -7.18 10.66
CA HIS A 405 -3.41 -5.75 10.76
C HIS A 405 -1.93 -5.40 11.04
N GLU A 406 -1.65 -4.13 11.36
CA GLU A 406 -0.32 -3.52 11.32
C GLU A 406 0.71 -4.14 12.27
N PHE A 407 0.27 -4.74 13.37
CA PHE A 407 1.14 -5.48 14.29
C PHE A 407 1.11 -7.00 14.07
N GLY A 408 0.32 -7.49 13.12
CA GLY A 408 0.07 -8.90 12.87
C GLY A 408 1.24 -9.66 12.28
N ASP A 409 0.91 -10.86 11.83
CA ASP A 409 1.78 -11.73 11.06
C ASP A 409 1.87 -11.23 9.61
N VAL A 410 2.83 -11.77 8.87
CA VAL A 410 3.11 -11.36 7.48
C VAL A 410 2.91 -12.49 6.50
N HIS A 411 2.72 -12.12 5.24
CA HIS A 411 2.47 -12.98 4.10
C HIS A 411 3.42 -12.62 2.96
N LEU A 412 4.22 -13.60 2.53
CA LEU A 412 5.07 -13.52 1.36
C LEU A 412 4.42 -14.23 0.18
N LEU A 413 4.08 -13.44 -0.84
CA LEU A 413 3.54 -13.87 -2.12
C LEU A 413 4.69 -13.96 -3.11
N LEU A 414 4.92 -15.15 -3.65
CA LEU A 414 5.93 -15.43 -4.66
C LEU A 414 5.29 -16.10 -5.88
N PRO A 415 5.89 -15.94 -7.07
CA PRO A 415 5.42 -16.65 -8.25
C PRO A 415 5.65 -18.16 -8.06
N GLU A 416 4.91 -18.98 -8.80
CA GLU A 416 5.23 -20.40 -8.90
C GLU A 416 6.66 -20.55 -9.43
N GLU A 417 7.43 -21.40 -8.75
CA GLU A 417 8.76 -21.72 -9.24
C GLU A 417 8.60 -22.70 -10.40
N GLY A 418 8.84 -22.25 -11.63
CA GLY A 418 9.08 -23.17 -12.73
C GLY A 418 10.28 -24.07 -12.39
N PRO A 419 10.34 -25.32 -12.87
CA PRO A 419 11.51 -26.16 -12.69
C PRO A 419 12.72 -25.37 -13.20
N HIS A 420 13.69 -25.16 -12.32
CA HIS A 420 14.98 -24.60 -12.74
C HIS A 420 15.51 -25.53 -13.83
N PRO A 421 15.89 -25.04 -15.03
CA PRO A 421 16.76 -25.85 -15.86
C PRO A 421 17.98 -26.16 -14.99
N PRO A 422 18.33 -27.45 -14.79
CA PRO A 422 19.65 -27.74 -14.25
C PRO A 422 20.64 -27.06 -15.20
N HIS A 423 21.76 -26.58 -14.66
CA HIS A 423 22.85 -25.86 -15.35
C HIS A 423 22.71 -24.33 -15.37
N CYS A 424 23.44 -23.68 -14.46
CA CYS A 424 24.56 -22.79 -14.80
C CYS A 424 25.69 -23.04 -13.80
#